data_AF-A0A349YHB5-F1
#
_entry.id   AF-A0A349YHB5-F1
#
_cell.length_a   1.000
_cell.length_b   1.000
_cell.length_c   1.000
_cell.angle_alpha   90.00
_cell.angle_beta   90.00
_cell.angle_gamma   90.00
#
_symmetry.space_group_name_H-M   'P 1'
#
loop_
_entity.id
_entity.type
_entity.pdbx_description
1 polymer ?
#
loop_
_entity_poly.entity_id
_entity_poly.type
_entity_poly.pdbx_seq_one_letter_code
_entity_poly.pdbx_strand_id
1 'polypeptide(L)'
;MSMLKYLRDYPNGYEDRLNIDLMNKSADDPLWVYVLDAWKSLEICPNLKIVDYKYNTTESTIDINDHIYKRKKSQRKRDKVDYKFINYDRFGCLTIWIKITVPEVDPKTKVEIIKERTVKKDILIPLADEHGYYFIKGKRYYLLYQMLEKSTYTTKNSVKFKSLMPVEIQRTMIVSEDTQGIIHKLPVFNVKLFMKCVPIMLLYAAIGLRSSLEELYVGDIIRFLPSLDDIDDEKNIYFQISSKCYIEIDRALFDKYQYVQSIVGGLLTITSNRTTIQQLYDVKTWYKKLGNNGKPEKGKEILRYFQRMLDETTKKILKMHPYHTFDAYALIRYGMMNFNELRIKDNLSLENKRIRCNEYIASLLTKELSKKLNRVFSMGSKAEMINFVDMLKVSDDVILQKMH
;
A
#
# COMPACT_ATOMS: atom_id res chain seq x y z
N MET A 1 5.54 -61.25 -1.19
CA MET A 1 4.79 -60.04 -1.60
C MET A 1 4.93 -59.02 -0.48
N SER A 2 5.46 -57.83 -0.77
CA SER A 2 5.77 -56.82 0.25
C SER A 2 4.48 -56.26 0.87
N MET A 3 4.36 -56.33 2.19
CA MET A 3 3.27 -55.70 2.98
C MET A 3 3.14 -54.19 2.73
N LEU A 4 4.16 -53.53 2.15
CA LEU A 4 4.12 -52.12 1.75
C LEU A 4 2.97 -51.80 0.79
N LYS A 5 2.49 -52.76 -0.02
CA LYS A 5 1.36 -52.53 -0.94
C LYS A 5 0.02 -52.30 -0.24
N TYR A 6 -0.16 -52.87 0.95
CA TYR A 6 -1.43 -52.82 1.71
C TYR A 6 -1.46 -51.73 2.77
N LEU A 7 -0.34 -51.02 2.96
CA LEU A 7 -0.22 -49.91 3.92
C LEU A 7 -1.15 -48.74 3.59
N ARG A 8 -1.51 -48.54 2.31
CA ARG A 8 -2.48 -47.51 1.90
C ARG A 8 -3.91 -47.85 2.30
N ASP A 9 -4.22 -49.15 2.44
CA ASP A 9 -5.57 -49.66 2.68
C ASP A 9 -5.84 -49.78 4.20
N TYR A 10 -4.84 -49.49 5.04
CA TYR A 10 -4.99 -49.45 6.49
C TYR A 10 -5.69 -48.14 6.90
N PRO A 11 -6.90 -48.21 7.50
CA PRO A 11 -7.61 -47.01 7.92
C PRO A 11 -6.83 -46.32 9.04
N ASN A 12 -6.37 -45.10 8.76
CA ASN A 12 -5.65 -44.28 9.72
C ASN A 12 -6.66 -43.50 10.55
N GLY A 13 -6.82 -43.82 11.84
CA GLY A 13 -7.73 -43.12 12.75
C GLY A 13 -7.41 -41.63 12.99
N TYR A 14 -6.31 -41.12 12.42
CA TYR A 14 -5.92 -39.71 12.43
C TYR A 14 -6.06 -39.03 11.08
N GLU A 15 -6.59 -39.71 10.06
CA GLU A 15 -6.78 -39.16 8.71
C GLU A 15 -7.66 -37.90 8.73
N ASP A 16 -8.72 -37.90 9.56
CA ASP A 16 -9.59 -36.75 9.79
C ASP A 16 -8.88 -35.56 10.47
N ARG A 17 -7.71 -35.79 11.09
CA ARG A 17 -6.89 -34.73 11.70
C ARG A 17 -5.84 -34.18 10.73
N LEU A 18 -5.67 -34.78 9.56
CA LEU A 18 -4.77 -34.26 8.54
C LEU A 18 -5.40 -33.02 7.92
N ASN A 19 -4.62 -31.94 7.89
CA ASN A 19 -5.01 -30.76 7.14
C ASN A 19 -4.68 -30.98 5.67
N ILE A 20 -5.56 -31.70 4.96
CA ILE A 20 -5.44 -32.04 3.54
C ILE A 20 -5.31 -30.77 2.71
N ASP A 21 -6.01 -29.71 3.10
CA ASP A 21 -5.94 -28.39 2.45
C ASP A 21 -4.54 -27.80 2.48
N LEU A 22 -3.85 -27.90 3.63
CA LEU A 22 -2.46 -27.47 3.76
C LEU A 22 -1.52 -28.34 2.91
N MET A 23 -1.78 -29.64 2.79
CA MET A 23 -0.96 -30.55 1.97
C MET A 23 -1.12 -30.28 0.46
N ASN A 24 -2.35 -30.05 0.02
CA ASN A 24 -2.70 -29.79 -1.38
C ASN A 24 -2.54 -28.33 -1.80
N LYS A 25 -2.02 -27.52 -0.89
CA LYS A 25 -1.80 -26.10 -1.04
C LYS A 25 -3.05 -25.26 -1.37
N SER A 26 -4.24 -25.72 -0.97
CA SER A 26 -5.51 -25.05 -1.28
C SER A 26 -5.73 -23.74 -0.51
N ALA A 27 -4.92 -23.50 0.52
CA ALA A 27 -4.98 -22.27 1.32
C ALA A 27 -4.42 -21.01 0.62
N ASP A 28 -3.88 -21.13 -0.60
CA ASP A 28 -3.27 -20.03 -1.35
C ASP A 28 -3.85 -19.96 -2.77
N ASP A 29 -4.09 -18.76 -3.28
CA ASP A 29 -4.68 -18.60 -4.60
C ASP A 29 -3.70 -19.02 -5.71
N PRO A 30 -4.19 -19.38 -6.91
CA PRO A 30 -3.33 -19.65 -8.06
C PRO A 30 -2.39 -18.47 -8.36
N LEU A 31 -1.15 -18.76 -8.77
CA LEU A 31 -0.12 -17.74 -9.01
C LEU A 31 -0.56 -16.61 -9.94
N TRP A 32 -1.35 -16.91 -10.97
CA TRP A 32 -1.84 -15.89 -11.90
C TRP A 32 -2.72 -14.83 -11.25
N VAL A 33 -3.44 -15.16 -10.16
CA VAL A 33 -4.27 -14.21 -9.41
C VAL A 33 -3.38 -13.17 -8.73
N TYR A 34 -2.31 -13.61 -8.05
CA TYR A 34 -1.37 -12.68 -7.42
C TYR A 34 -0.57 -11.86 -8.44
N VAL A 35 -0.26 -12.43 -9.61
CA VAL A 35 0.37 -11.69 -10.71
C VAL A 35 -0.59 -10.61 -11.24
N LEU A 36 -1.87 -10.92 -11.40
CA LEU A 36 -2.89 -9.94 -11.80
C LEU A 36 -3.07 -8.84 -10.74
N ASP A 37 -3.09 -9.20 -9.46
CA ASP A 37 -3.18 -8.23 -8.36
C ASP A 37 -1.96 -7.30 -8.32
N ALA A 38 -0.75 -7.81 -8.63
CA ALA A 38 0.44 -6.98 -8.79
C ALA A 38 0.28 -5.93 -9.90
N TRP A 39 -0.40 -6.25 -11.00
CA TRP A 39 -0.74 -5.29 -12.04
C TRP A 39 -1.86 -4.33 -11.63
N LYS A 40 -2.92 -4.82 -10.98
CA LYS A 40 -4.00 -3.99 -10.43
C LYS A 40 -3.48 -2.97 -9.42
N SER A 41 -2.41 -3.30 -8.69
CA SER A 41 -1.75 -2.36 -7.81
C SER A 41 -1.23 -1.10 -8.52
N LEU A 42 -1.07 -1.11 -9.86
CA LEU A 42 -0.69 0.07 -10.65
C LEU A 42 -1.85 1.06 -10.89
N GLU A 43 -3.12 0.63 -10.78
CA GLU A 43 -4.32 1.49 -10.93
C GLU A 43 -4.41 2.56 -9.84
N ILE A 44 -3.59 2.40 -8.81
CA ILE A 44 -3.28 3.44 -7.85
C ILE A 44 -2.77 4.73 -8.50
N CYS A 45 -2.24 4.64 -9.72
CA CYS A 45 -1.96 5.77 -10.58
C CYS A 45 -3.23 6.07 -11.39
N PRO A 46 -3.86 7.24 -11.23
CA PRO A 46 -5.12 7.55 -11.92
C PRO A 46 -4.99 7.57 -13.45
N ASN A 47 -3.76 7.70 -13.95
CA ASN A 47 -3.45 7.64 -15.38
C ASN A 47 -3.52 6.21 -15.94
N LEU A 48 -3.57 5.18 -15.11
CA LEU A 48 -3.54 3.78 -15.51
C LEU A 48 -4.83 3.07 -15.08
N LYS A 49 -5.48 2.39 -16.02
CA LYS A 49 -6.64 1.54 -15.73
C LYS A 49 -6.54 0.24 -16.49
N ILE A 50 -6.73 -0.88 -15.80
CA ILE A 50 -6.83 -2.20 -16.43
C ILE A 50 -8.22 -2.31 -17.02
N VAL A 51 -8.27 -2.54 -18.34
CA VAL A 51 -9.53 -2.65 -19.08
C VAL A 51 -10.01 -4.10 -19.09
N ASP A 52 -9.08 -5.01 -19.34
CA ASP A 52 -9.37 -6.44 -19.50
C ASP A 52 -8.13 -7.27 -19.20
N TYR A 53 -8.33 -8.56 -18.94
CA TYR A 53 -7.27 -9.55 -18.82
C TYR A 53 -7.73 -10.92 -19.29
N LYS A 54 -6.81 -11.70 -19.87
CA LYS A 54 -7.05 -13.07 -20.30
C LYS A 54 -5.90 -13.95 -19.83
N TYR A 55 -6.23 -15.01 -19.11
CA TYR A 55 -5.26 -16.03 -18.73
C TYR A 55 -5.45 -17.27 -19.60
N ASN A 56 -4.37 -17.72 -20.21
CA ASN A 56 -4.35 -18.90 -21.07
C ASN A 56 -3.36 -19.92 -20.51
N THR A 57 -3.84 -21.15 -20.26
CA THR A 57 -3.04 -22.27 -19.76
C THR A 57 -2.68 -23.28 -20.84
N THR A 58 -3.19 -23.10 -22.07
CA THR A 58 -2.99 -24.05 -23.17
C THR A 58 -1.60 -23.86 -23.77
N GLU A 59 -0.65 -24.70 -23.34
CA GLU A 59 0.77 -24.64 -23.71
C GLU A 59 1.00 -24.61 -25.24
N SER A 60 0.18 -25.30 -26.03
CA SER A 60 0.31 -25.34 -27.50
C SER A 60 0.08 -24.00 -28.19
N THR A 61 -0.64 -23.08 -27.54
CA THR A 61 -0.95 -21.75 -28.07
C THR A 61 0.06 -20.68 -27.66
N ILE A 62 1.05 -21.03 -26.84
CA ILE A 62 2.04 -20.10 -26.28
C ILE A 62 3.39 -20.39 -26.94
N ASP A 63 3.85 -19.50 -27.82
CA ASP A 63 5.22 -19.58 -28.36
C ASP A 63 6.18 -18.82 -27.43
N ILE A 64 7.00 -19.57 -26.70
CA ILE A 64 8.00 -19.04 -25.77
C ILE A 64 8.99 -18.10 -26.50
N ASN A 65 9.28 -18.34 -27.78
CA ASN A 65 10.22 -17.50 -28.54
C ASN A 65 9.71 -16.08 -28.76
N ASP A 66 8.40 -15.86 -28.78
CA ASP A 66 7.81 -14.53 -28.91
C ASP A 66 8.02 -13.69 -27.63
N HIS A 67 8.29 -14.36 -26.51
CA HIS A 67 8.41 -13.74 -25.18
C HIS A 67 9.87 -13.63 -24.68
N ILE A 68 10.82 -14.40 -25.23
CA ILE A 68 12.25 -14.33 -24.84
C ILE A 68 13.00 -13.30 -25.70
N TYR A 69 13.30 -12.14 -25.12
CA TYR A 69 14.09 -11.10 -25.81
C TYR A 69 15.59 -11.41 -25.79
N LYS A 70 16.11 -12.14 -26.79
CA LYS A 70 17.56 -12.29 -26.99
C LYS A 70 18.12 -11.02 -27.63
N ARG A 71 19.01 -10.28 -26.94
CA ARG A 71 19.88 -9.27 -27.56
C ARG A 71 20.88 -9.96 -28.51
N LYS A 72 20.45 -10.30 -29.72
CA LYS A 72 21.38 -10.70 -30.79
C LYS A 72 21.99 -9.44 -31.40
N LYS A 73 23.17 -9.03 -30.90
CA LYS A 73 24.08 -8.20 -31.72
C LYS A 73 24.40 -9.05 -32.96
N SER A 74 24.06 -8.55 -34.16
CA SER A 74 24.47 -9.02 -35.49
C SER A 74 23.81 -10.23 -36.19
N GLN A 75 22.70 -10.81 -35.74
CA GLN A 75 22.00 -11.83 -36.56
C GLN A 75 20.74 -11.28 -37.24
N ARG A 76 20.70 -11.40 -38.57
CA ARG A 76 19.59 -10.96 -39.44
C ARG A 76 18.30 -11.64 -38.98
N LYS A 77 17.19 -10.89 -38.98
CA LYS A 77 15.82 -11.31 -38.63
C LYS A 77 15.28 -12.58 -39.34
N ARG A 78 16.04 -13.19 -40.26
CA ARG A 78 15.62 -14.35 -41.06
C ARG A 78 15.90 -15.70 -40.41
N ASP A 79 16.70 -15.78 -39.36
CA ASP A 79 16.88 -17.03 -38.61
C ASP A 79 15.83 -17.12 -37.50
N LYS A 80 14.56 -17.23 -37.91
CA LYS A 80 13.55 -17.88 -37.06
C LYS A 80 14.02 -19.32 -36.94
N VAL A 81 14.56 -19.62 -35.78
CA VAL A 81 15.04 -20.93 -35.42
C VAL A 81 13.83 -21.87 -35.34
N ASP A 82 13.72 -22.82 -36.28
CA ASP A 82 12.68 -23.87 -36.33
C ASP A 82 12.80 -24.92 -35.20
N TYR A 83 13.87 -24.86 -34.41
CA TYR A 83 14.10 -25.78 -33.30
C TYR A 83 13.51 -25.21 -32.00
N LYS A 84 12.40 -25.81 -31.55
CA LYS A 84 11.96 -25.70 -30.15
C LYS A 84 13.06 -26.32 -29.28
N PHE A 85 13.71 -25.51 -28.45
CA PHE A 85 14.48 -26.09 -27.35
C PHE A 85 13.49 -26.84 -26.47
N ILE A 86 13.63 -28.16 -26.38
CA ILE A 86 12.86 -29.02 -25.47
C ILE A 86 13.42 -28.80 -24.05
N ASN A 87 13.37 -27.56 -23.58
CA ASN A 87 13.33 -27.34 -22.15
C ASN A 87 11.87 -27.63 -21.77
N TYR A 88 11.67 -28.61 -20.88
CA TYR A 88 10.37 -29.04 -20.36
C TYR A 88 9.73 -27.96 -19.47
N ASP A 89 9.61 -26.78 -20.02
CA ASP A 89 9.22 -25.59 -19.31
C ASP A 89 7.72 -25.37 -19.59
N ARG A 90 6.91 -25.54 -18.55
CA ARG A 90 5.44 -25.47 -18.64
C ARG A 90 4.96 -24.09 -18.23
N PHE A 91 4.31 -23.38 -19.16
CA PHE A 91 3.90 -22.00 -18.96
C PHE A 91 2.46 -21.74 -19.38
N GLY A 92 1.79 -20.90 -18.58
CA GLY A 92 0.62 -20.15 -18.99
C GLY A 92 1.02 -18.73 -19.38
N CYS A 93 0.14 -18.04 -20.11
CA CYS A 93 0.34 -16.65 -20.51
C CYS A 93 -0.82 -15.81 -19.98
N LEU A 94 -0.50 -14.76 -19.23
CA LEU A 94 -1.44 -13.74 -18.79
C LEU A 94 -1.29 -12.52 -19.70
N THR A 95 -2.32 -12.24 -20.49
CA THR A 95 -2.44 -11.02 -21.29
C THR A 95 -3.26 -10.00 -20.52
N ILE A 96 -2.78 -8.77 -20.47
CA ILE A 96 -3.41 -7.65 -19.76
C ILE A 96 -3.51 -6.45 -20.70
N TRP A 97 -4.67 -5.81 -20.74
CA TRP A 97 -4.90 -4.58 -21.49
C TRP A 97 -5.00 -3.39 -20.53
N ILE A 98 -4.07 -2.45 -20.68
CA ILE A 98 -3.93 -1.30 -19.78
C ILE A 98 -4.21 -0.04 -20.59
N LYS A 99 -5.24 0.71 -20.21
CA LYS A 99 -5.54 2.04 -20.72
C LYS A 99 -4.71 3.06 -19.95
N ILE A 100 -3.99 3.88 -20.70
CA ILE A 100 -3.20 5.00 -20.19
C ILE A 100 -3.89 6.29 -20.62
N THR A 101 -4.14 7.19 -19.66
CA THR A 101 -4.74 8.50 -19.89
C THR A 101 -3.84 9.57 -19.30
N VAL A 102 -3.31 10.48 -20.13
CA VAL A 102 -2.41 11.56 -19.68
C VAL A 102 -2.94 12.90 -20.18
N PRO A 103 -3.16 13.89 -19.29
CA PRO A 103 -3.42 15.26 -19.70
C PRO A 103 -2.10 15.89 -20.18
N GLU A 104 -2.08 16.36 -21.42
CA GLU A 104 -0.92 17.03 -22.02
C GLU A 104 -1.33 18.41 -22.51
N VAL A 105 -0.55 19.44 -22.15
CA VAL A 105 -0.78 20.79 -22.66
C VAL A 105 -0.18 20.86 -24.05
N ASP A 106 -1.03 21.12 -25.05
CA ASP A 106 -0.54 21.27 -26.42
C ASP A 106 0.39 22.51 -26.50
N PRO A 107 1.66 22.33 -26.92
CA PRO A 107 2.63 23.42 -26.95
C PRO A 107 2.23 24.56 -27.90
N LYS A 108 1.30 24.34 -28.84
CA LYS A 108 0.83 25.38 -29.77
C LYS A 108 -0.41 26.11 -29.28
N THR A 109 -1.36 25.41 -28.68
CA THR A 109 -2.67 25.99 -28.31
C THR A 109 -2.79 26.30 -26.81
N LYS A 110 -1.87 25.82 -25.98
CA LYS A 110 -1.92 25.90 -24.49
C LYS A 110 -3.21 25.32 -23.88
N VAL A 111 -3.96 24.52 -24.64
CA VAL A 111 -5.15 23.80 -24.16
C VAL A 111 -4.73 22.42 -23.65
N GLU A 112 -5.30 21.99 -22.53
CA GLU A 112 -5.13 20.63 -22.00
C GLU A 112 -5.88 19.63 -22.89
N ILE A 113 -5.15 18.76 -23.58
CA ILE A 113 -5.70 17.66 -24.36
C ILE A 113 -5.45 16.35 -23.60
N ILE A 114 -6.48 15.53 -23.46
CA ILE A 114 -6.37 14.21 -22.84
C ILE A 114 -5.91 13.21 -23.92
N LYS A 115 -4.68 12.71 -23.82
CA LYS A 115 -4.20 11.61 -24.68
C LYS A 115 -4.53 10.27 -24.04
N GLU A 116 -5.10 9.37 -24.83
CA GLU A 116 -5.41 8.01 -24.41
C GLU A 116 -4.65 6.99 -25.27
N ARG A 117 -4.13 5.95 -24.63
CA ARG A 117 -3.46 4.83 -25.31
C ARG A 117 -3.72 3.53 -24.58
N THR A 118 -4.12 2.50 -25.30
CA THR A 118 -4.19 1.13 -24.76
C THR A 118 -2.91 0.37 -25.08
N VAL A 119 -2.33 -0.25 -24.06
CA VAL A 119 -1.14 -1.11 -24.16
C VAL A 119 -1.55 -2.54 -23.83
N LYS A 120 -1.24 -3.47 -24.73
CA LYS A 120 -1.32 -4.91 -24.47
C LYS A 120 -0.01 -5.37 -23.86
N LYS A 121 -0.07 -6.13 -22.76
CA LYS A 121 1.08 -6.71 -22.10
C LYS A 121 0.89 -8.19 -21.81
N ASP A 122 1.85 -9.01 -22.23
CA ASP A 122 1.88 -10.43 -21.97
C ASP A 122 2.93 -10.74 -20.88
N ILE A 123 2.61 -11.66 -19.97
CA ILE A 123 3.52 -12.21 -18.96
C ILE A 123 3.38 -13.73 -18.92
N LEU A 124 4.53 -14.41 -18.94
CA LEU A 124 4.63 -15.86 -18.75
C LEU A 124 4.58 -16.21 -17.26
N ILE A 125 3.73 -17.19 -16.94
CA ILE A 125 3.51 -17.67 -15.58
C ILE A 125 3.80 -19.18 -15.57
N PRO A 126 4.70 -19.66 -14.70
CA PRO A 126 5.00 -21.09 -14.62
C PRO A 126 3.77 -21.87 -14.14
N LEU A 127 3.54 -23.03 -14.74
CA LEU A 127 2.47 -23.95 -14.37
C LEU A 127 3.01 -25.02 -13.43
N ALA A 128 2.26 -25.30 -12.37
CA ALA A 128 2.57 -26.41 -11.48
C ALA A 128 2.15 -27.73 -12.14
N ASP A 129 2.93 -28.80 -11.90
CA ASP A 129 2.50 -30.17 -12.19
C ASP A 129 1.47 -30.66 -11.16
N GLU A 130 0.95 -31.87 -11.37
CA GLU A 130 -0.03 -32.52 -10.47
C GLU A 130 0.51 -32.73 -9.04
N HIS A 131 1.82 -32.62 -8.85
CA HIS A 131 2.50 -32.75 -7.56
C HIS A 131 2.94 -31.40 -6.99
N GLY A 132 2.54 -30.28 -7.60
CA GLY A 132 2.83 -28.92 -7.12
C GLY A 132 4.26 -28.43 -7.39
N TYR A 133 4.99 -29.05 -8.32
CA TYR A 133 6.32 -28.62 -8.76
C TYR A 133 6.25 -27.77 -10.03
N TYR A 134 7.16 -26.81 -10.11
CA TYR A 134 7.40 -26.01 -11.30
C TYR A 134 8.61 -26.53 -12.06
N PHE A 135 8.51 -26.62 -13.38
CA PHE A 135 9.65 -26.92 -14.23
C PHE A 135 10.11 -25.63 -14.93
N ILE A 136 11.30 -25.18 -14.57
CA ILE A 136 11.88 -23.93 -15.08
C ILE A 136 13.32 -24.22 -15.52
N LYS A 137 13.64 -23.94 -16.78
CA LYS A 137 14.94 -24.20 -17.41
C LYS A 137 15.42 -25.64 -17.20
N GLY A 138 14.50 -26.60 -17.32
CA GLY A 138 14.80 -28.03 -17.14
C GLY A 138 15.12 -28.47 -15.71
N LYS A 139 14.92 -27.61 -14.70
CA LYS A 139 15.03 -27.96 -13.28
C LYS A 139 13.67 -27.98 -12.61
N ARG A 140 13.48 -28.93 -11.70
CA ARG A 140 12.26 -29.08 -10.90
C ARG A 140 12.40 -28.25 -9.62
N TYR A 141 11.45 -27.35 -9.39
CA TYR A 141 11.37 -26.48 -8.22
C TYR A 141 10.13 -26.81 -7.40
N TYR A 142 10.32 -27.00 -6.09
CA TYR A 142 9.22 -27.10 -5.14
C TYR A 142 9.12 -25.80 -4.34
N LEU A 143 7.94 -25.19 -4.33
CA LEU A 143 7.73 -24.00 -3.50
C LEU A 143 7.46 -24.40 -2.06
N LEU A 144 8.19 -23.75 -1.14
CA LEU A 144 8.01 -23.91 0.29
C LEU A 144 7.02 -22.87 0.81
N TYR A 145 6.17 -23.32 1.73
CA TYR A 145 5.31 -22.40 2.44
C TYR A 145 6.11 -21.44 3.31
N GLN A 146 5.74 -20.16 3.23
CA GLN A 146 6.24 -19.14 4.13
C GLN A 146 5.16 -18.77 5.13
N MET A 147 5.52 -18.73 6.41
CA MET A 147 4.67 -18.22 7.48
C MET A 147 4.99 -16.75 7.73
N LEU A 148 3.96 -15.90 7.77
CA LEU A 148 4.11 -14.45 7.93
C LEU A 148 3.03 -13.88 8.83
N GLU A 149 3.22 -12.65 9.30
CA GLU A 149 2.16 -11.87 9.93
C GLU A 149 0.94 -11.69 9.01
N LYS A 150 -0.24 -11.87 9.61
CA LYS A 150 -1.54 -11.79 8.95
C LYS A 150 -1.95 -10.37 8.57
N SER A 151 -1.71 -9.40 9.45
CA SER A 151 -2.22 -8.02 9.30
C SER A 151 -1.18 -6.97 9.69
N THR A 152 -0.78 -6.96 10.96
CA THR A 152 0.11 -5.96 11.55
C THR A 152 1.37 -6.59 12.13
N TYR A 153 2.43 -5.80 12.22
CA TYR A 153 3.63 -6.12 12.98
C TYR A 153 3.90 -5.00 13.98
N THR A 154 4.14 -5.36 15.24
CA THR A 154 4.34 -4.39 16.32
C THR A 154 5.82 -4.25 16.66
N THR A 155 6.25 -3.02 16.96
CA THR A 155 7.55 -2.75 17.58
C THR A 155 7.36 -1.86 18.82
N LYS A 156 8.46 -1.52 19.52
CA LYS A 156 8.40 -0.77 20.79
C LYS A 156 7.54 0.50 20.72
N ASN A 157 7.62 1.27 19.63
CA ASN A 157 6.89 2.54 19.48
C ASN A 157 6.07 2.63 18.19
N SER A 158 5.92 1.53 17.44
CA SER A 158 5.22 1.58 16.16
C SER A 158 4.38 0.35 15.86
N VAL A 159 3.31 0.57 15.11
CA VAL A 159 2.46 -0.47 14.52
C VAL A 159 2.61 -0.35 13.01
N LYS A 160 2.95 -1.46 12.35
CA LYS A 160 3.14 -1.53 10.90
C LYS A 160 2.02 -2.34 10.29
N PHE A 161 1.22 -1.75 9.42
CA PHE A 161 0.30 -2.49 8.56
C PHE A 161 1.08 -3.05 7.38
N LYS A 162 0.97 -4.35 7.17
CA LYS A 162 1.73 -5.03 6.14
C LYS A 162 1.09 -4.77 4.77
N SER A 163 1.86 -4.14 3.90
CA SER A 163 1.52 -3.76 2.53
C SER A 163 2.75 -3.91 1.64
N LEU A 164 2.57 -3.82 0.32
CA LEU A 164 3.66 -3.55 -0.61
C LEU A 164 4.47 -2.32 -0.17
N MET A 165 3.75 -1.31 0.33
CA MET A 165 4.26 -0.08 0.90
C MET A 165 3.74 0.05 2.33
N PRO A 166 4.46 -0.49 3.32
CA PRO A 166 3.94 -0.64 4.68
C PRO A 166 3.58 0.72 5.29
N VAL A 167 2.37 0.82 5.83
CA VAL A 167 1.95 1.98 6.61
C VAL A 167 2.42 1.77 8.04
N GLU A 168 3.48 2.50 8.42
CA GLU A 168 4.03 2.47 9.78
C GLU A 168 3.56 3.70 10.55
N ILE A 169 2.76 3.47 11.60
CA ILE A 169 2.31 4.50 12.54
C ILE A 169 3.22 4.43 13.77
N GLN A 170 3.84 5.56 14.11
CA GLN A 170 4.74 5.72 15.24
C GLN A 170 4.12 6.67 16.26
N ARG A 171 4.22 6.34 17.55
CA ARG A 171 3.79 7.22 18.65
C ARG A 171 4.98 7.86 19.34
N THR A 172 4.97 9.18 19.40
CA THR A 172 5.87 10.00 20.23
C THR A 172 5.05 10.70 21.30
N MET A 173 5.70 11.28 22.30
CA MET A 173 5.04 12.10 23.33
C MET A 173 5.57 13.53 23.23
N ILE A 174 4.69 14.51 23.40
CA ILE A 174 5.04 15.92 23.60
C ILE A 174 4.55 16.37 24.96
N VAL A 175 5.15 17.44 25.47
CA VAL A 175 4.70 18.10 26.70
C VAL A 175 4.11 19.44 26.30
N SER A 176 2.93 19.76 26.81
CA SER A 176 2.25 21.02 26.52
C SER A 176 1.51 21.50 27.76
N GLU A 177 1.53 22.81 27.98
CA GLU A 177 0.87 23.48 29.09
C GLU A 177 -0.44 24.06 28.59
N ASP A 178 -1.52 23.89 29.35
CA ASP A 178 -2.80 24.54 29.07
C ASP A 178 -2.84 25.97 29.63
N THR A 179 -3.92 26.71 29.38
CA THR A 179 -4.06 28.10 29.85
C THR A 179 -4.18 28.22 31.37
N GLN A 180 -4.40 27.10 32.09
CA GLN A 180 -4.46 27.05 33.56
C GLN A 180 -3.11 26.69 34.18
N GLY A 181 -2.07 26.46 33.37
CA GLY A 181 -0.74 26.07 33.83
C GLY A 181 -0.57 24.58 34.11
N ILE A 182 -1.54 23.74 33.73
CA ILE A 182 -1.46 22.29 33.91
C ILE A 182 -0.64 21.71 32.76
N ILE A 183 0.36 20.90 33.12
CA ILE A 183 1.26 20.26 32.16
C ILE A 183 0.70 18.90 31.74
N HIS A 184 0.40 18.78 30.45
CA HIS A 184 -0.12 17.56 29.83
C HIS A 184 0.96 16.83 29.01
N LYS A 185 1.02 15.50 29.13
CA LYS A 185 1.88 14.63 28.29
C LYS A 185 1.03 14.05 27.17
N LEU A 186 1.09 14.66 26.00
CA LEU A 186 0.20 14.34 24.88
C LEU A 186 0.88 13.36 23.91
N PRO A 187 0.21 12.26 23.52
CA PRO A 187 0.70 11.41 22.45
C PRO A 187 0.60 12.13 21.09
N VAL A 188 1.54 11.86 20.19
CA VAL A 188 1.52 12.37 18.82
C VAL A 188 1.82 11.22 17.89
N PHE A 189 0.94 11.04 16.90
CA PHE A 189 1.09 10.00 15.89
C PHE A 189 1.74 10.56 14.62
N ASN A 190 2.77 9.85 14.17
CA ASN A 190 3.49 10.13 12.93
C ASN A 190 3.38 8.92 12.01
N VAL A 191 3.31 9.15 10.71
CA VAL A 191 3.41 8.10 9.69
C VAL A 191 4.74 8.20 8.97
N LYS A 192 5.37 7.04 8.72
CA LYS A 192 6.60 6.99 7.94
C LYS A 192 6.29 7.02 6.44
N LEU A 193 6.56 8.14 5.79
CA LEU A 193 6.47 8.31 4.34
C LEU A 193 7.88 8.35 3.75
N PHE A 194 8.22 7.34 2.94
CA PHE A 194 9.58 7.13 2.44
C PHE A 194 10.61 7.04 3.60
N MET A 195 11.55 7.98 3.65
CA MET A 195 12.60 8.10 4.67
C MET A 195 12.26 9.13 5.76
N LYS A 196 11.09 9.78 5.70
CA LYS A 196 10.70 10.82 6.66
C LYS A 196 9.49 10.39 7.48
N CYS A 197 9.47 10.79 8.74
CA CYS A 197 8.27 10.71 9.57
C CYS A 197 7.50 12.02 9.43
N VAL A 198 6.21 11.91 9.11
CA VAL A 198 5.31 13.05 8.92
C VAL A 198 4.21 12.99 9.98
N PRO A 199 3.93 14.07 10.71
CA PRO A 199 2.80 14.11 11.65
C PRO A 199 1.49 13.81 10.93
N ILE A 200 0.69 12.90 11.46
CA ILE A 200 -0.56 12.48 10.81
C ILE A 200 -1.54 13.65 10.70
N MET A 201 -1.62 14.49 11.73
CA MET A 201 -2.47 15.68 11.69
C MET A 201 -2.10 16.66 10.58
N LEU A 202 -0.84 16.68 10.12
CA LEU A 202 -0.44 17.53 8.99
C LEU A 202 -1.04 17.03 7.67
N LEU A 203 -1.18 15.71 7.50
CA LEU A 203 -1.80 15.11 6.32
C LEU A 203 -3.30 15.42 6.28
N TYR A 204 -3.98 15.28 7.42
CA TYR A 204 -5.38 15.64 7.60
C TYR A 204 -5.61 17.15 7.35
N ALA A 205 -4.84 18.03 8.00
CA ALA A 205 -4.98 19.46 7.79
C ALA A 205 -4.82 19.86 6.30
N ALA A 206 -3.96 19.15 5.56
CA ALA A 206 -3.72 19.40 4.14
C ALA A 206 -4.83 18.90 3.19
N ILE A 207 -5.78 18.07 3.64
CA ILE A 207 -7.02 17.80 2.87
C ILE A 207 -8.18 18.74 3.27
N GLY A 208 -8.02 19.45 4.40
CA GLY A 208 -8.99 20.38 4.94
C GLY A 208 -9.23 20.08 6.41
N LEU A 209 -8.90 21.02 7.29
CA LEU A 209 -8.94 20.81 8.73
C LEU A 209 -10.35 20.49 9.24
N ARG A 210 -11.38 21.24 8.81
CA ARG A 210 -12.77 21.01 9.24
C ARG A 210 -13.25 19.61 8.89
N SER A 211 -13.20 19.25 7.60
CA SER A 211 -13.59 17.92 7.13
C SER A 211 -12.79 16.81 7.81
N SER A 212 -11.52 17.07 8.14
CA SER A 212 -10.68 16.11 8.84
C SER A 212 -11.10 15.88 10.29
N LEU A 213 -11.52 16.92 11.01
CA LEU A 213 -12.00 16.76 12.38
C LEU A 213 -13.30 15.94 12.41
N GLU A 214 -14.18 16.11 11.41
CA GLU A 214 -15.36 15.25 11.25
C GLU A 214 -14.98 13.80 10.94
N GLU A 215 -14.06 13.59 9.99
CA GLU A 215 -13.57 12.25 9.63
C GLU A 215 -12.89 11.56 10.82
N LEU A 216 -12.27 12.32 11.72
CA LEU A 216 -11.66 11.85 12.96
C LEU A 216 -12.66 11.72 14.13
N TYR A 217 -13.94 12.03 13.92
CA TYR A 217 -14.99 12.00 14.94
C TYR A 217 -14.74 12.92 16.14
N VAL A 218 -14.12 14.08 15.89
CA VAL A 218 -13.83 15.10 16.90
C VAL A 218 -14.30 16.50 16.52
N GLY A 219 -15.09 16.63 15.45
CA GLY A 219 -15.60 17.92 14.95
C GLY A 219 -16.38 18.70 16.01
N ASP A 220 -17.22 18.02 16.80
CA ASP A 220 -17.98 18.63 17.89
C ASP A 220 -17.18 18.79 19.20
N ILE A 221 -16.02 18.12 19.29
CA ILE A 221 -15.20 18.04 20.50
C ILE A 221 -14.14 19.15 20.51
N ILE A 222 -13.59 19.50 19.35
CA ILE A 222 -12.47 20.44 19.22
C ILE A 222 -12.91 21.67 18.42
N ARG A 223 -12.74 22.85 19.03
CA ARG A 223 -13.05 24.14 18.41
C ARG A 223 -11.85 25.09 18.48
N PHE A 224 -11.83 26.09 17.60
CA PHE A 224 -10.79 27.11 17.59
C PHE A 224 -11.39 28.48 17.88
N LEU A 225 -10.84 29.17 18.88
CA LEU A 225 -11.35 30.46 19.36
C LEU A 225 -10.31 31.58 19.15
N PRO A 226 -10.76 32.80 18.76
CA PRO A 226 -9.85 33.94 18.55
C PRO A 226 -9.37 34.58 19.86
N SER A 227 -10.21 34.50 20.90
CA SER A 227 -10.01 35.05 22.23
C SER A 227 -10.69 34.13 23.25
N LEU A 228 -10.41 34.37 24.53
CA LEU A 228 -10.94 33.62 25.66
C LEU A 228 -11.97 34.48 26.42
N ASP A 229 -12.90 35.12 25.71
CA ASP A 229 -13.83 36.06 26.33
C ASP A 229 -14.96 35.34 27.10
N ASP A 230 -15.32 34.12 26.69
CA ASP A 230 -16.36 33.27 27.30
C ASP A 230 -15.78 31.89 27.70
N ILE A 231 -14.91 31.86 28.71
CA ILE A 231 -14.24 30.63 29.17
C ILE A 231 -15.19 29.81 30.05
N ASP A 232 -15.41 28.54 29.71
CA ASP A 232 -16.01 27.55 30.59
C ASP A 232 -14.95 26.50 30.94
N ASP A 233 -14.15 26.83 31.94
CA ASP A 233 -13.04 26.01 32.41
C ASP A 233 -13.49 24.72 33.10
N GLU A 234 -14.73 24.66 33.58
CA GLU A 234 -15.28 23.43 34.17
C GLU A 234 -15.58 22.40 33.08
N LYS A 235 -16.14 22.85 31.96
CA LYS A 235 -16.51 21.98 30.84
C LYS A 235 -15.38 21.72 29.86
N ASN A 236 -14.50 22.70 29.65
CA ASN A 236 -13.52 22.68 28.58
C ASN A 236 -12.08 22.82 29.08
N ILE A 237 -11.14 22.44 28.22
CA ILE A 237 -9.71 22.69 28.35
C ILE A 237 -9.27 23.55 27.18
N TYR A 238 -8.42 24.54 27.46
CA TYR A 238 -7.94 25.47 26.46
C TYR A 238 -6.41 25.37 26.29
N PHE A 239 -5.96 25.21 25.06
CA PHE A 239 -4.53 25.30 24.72
C PHE A 239 -4.27 26.54 23.87
N GLN A 240 -3.26 27.32 24.24
CA GLN A 240 -2.85 28.48 23.46
C GLN A 240 -1.96 28.07 22.29
N ILE A 241 -2.39 28.33 21.05
CA ILE A 241 -1.53 28.24 19.87
C ILE A 241 -0.79 29.57 19.68
N SER A 242 -1.53 30.67 19.67
CA SER A 242 -1.02 32.03 19.52
C SER A 242 -1.89 33.01 20.30
N SER A 243 -1.50 34.29 20.35
CA SER A 243 -2.29 35.32 21.04
C SER A 243 -3.70 35.52 20.46
N LYS A 244 -3.96 35.02 19.25
CA LYS A 244 -5.24 35.15 18.53
C LYS A 244 -5.84 33.79 18.13
N CYS A 245 -5.39 32.71 18.75
CA CYS A 245 -5.82 31.37 18.40
C CYS A 245 -5.65 30.42 19.60
N TYR A 246 -6.78 29.93 20.09
CA TYR A 246 -6.86 28.95 21.17
C TYR A 246 -7.58 27.70 20.65
N ILE A 247 -7.20 26.54 21.18
CA ILE A 247 -7.92 25.28 20.96
C ILE A 247 -8.79 25.06 22.19
N GLU A 248 -10.10 24.98 22.00
CA GLU A 248 -11.08 24.57 23.00
C GLU A 248 -11.38 23.08 22.80
N ILE A 249 -11.35 22.31 23.88
CA ILE A 249 -11.67 20.87 23.88
C ILE A 249 -12.59 20.53 25.05
N ASP A 250 -13.59 19.69 24.83
CA ASP A 250 -14.41 19.10 25.91
C ASP A 250 -13.54 18.30 26.90
N ARG A 251 -13.55 18.70 28.17
CA ARG A 251 -12.71 18.14 29.25
C ARG A 251 -13.00 16.67 29.49
N ALA A 252 -14.28 16.28 29.55
CA ALA A 252 -14.68 14.90 29.86
C ALA A 252 -14.19 13.92 28.79
N LEU A 253 -14.26 14.31 27.52
CA LEU A 253 -13.78 13.49 26.41
C LEU A 253 -12.26 13.49 26.31
N PHE A 254 -11.61 14.62 26.58
CA PHE A 254 -10.16 14.72 26.60
C PHE A 254 -9.52 13.83 27.67
N ASP A 255 -10.06 13.83 28.90
CA ASP A 255 -9.52 13.04 30.01
C ASP A 255 -9.78 11.55 29.83
N LYS A 256 -10.94 11.19 29.24
CA LYS A 256 -11.33 9.79 29.04
C LYS A 256 -10.60 9.11 27.89
N TYR A 257 -10.38 9.82 26.77
CA TYR A 257 -9.92 9.21 25.53
C TYR A 257 -8.53 9.71 25.11
N GLN A 258 -7.53 8.83 25.23
CA GLN A 258 -6.17 9.09 24.74
C GLN A 258 -6.12 9.44 23.24
N TYR A 259 -7.10 8.96 22.46
CA TYR A 259 -7.25 9.31 21.05
C TYR A 259 -7.50 10.82 20.84
N VAL A 260 -8.38 11.43 21.65
CA VAL A 260 -8.66 12.88 21.61
C VAL A 260 -7.41 13.67 21.98
N GLN A 261 -6.73 13.28 23.06
CA GLN A 261 -5.44 13.86 23.45
C GLN A 261 -4.41 13.78 22.32
N SER A 262 -4.43 12.69 21.54
CA SER A 262 -3.50 12.50 20.43
C SER A 262 -3.73 13.45 19.25
N ILE A 263 -4.99 13.81 19.01
CA ILE A 263 -5.36 14.77 17.99
C ILE A 263 -4.94 16.17 18.42
N VAL A 264 -5.21 16.54 19.68
CA VAL A 264 -4.77 17.83 20.24
C VAL A 264 -3.25 17.96 20.19
N GLY A 265 -2.52 16.93 20.66
CA GLY A 265 -1.06 16.93 20.58
C GLY A 265 -0.54 17.02 19.14
N GLY A 266 -1.21 16.35 18.21
CA GLY A 266 -0.91 16.46 16.78
C GLY A 266 -1.16 17.86 16.21
N LEU A 267 -2.26 18.51 16.59
CA LEU A 267 -2.57 19.90 16.21
C LEU A 267 -1.50 20.87 16.73
N LEU A 268 -1.17 20.79 18.02
CA LEU A 268 -0.13 21.62 18.63
C LEU A 268 1.23 21.45 17.95
N THR A 269 1.58 20.23 17.56
CA THR A 269 2.83 19.92 16.83
C THR A 269 2.89 20.56 15.45
N ILE A 270 1.75 20.64 14.74
CA ILE A 270 1.70 21.20 13.39
C ILE A 270 1.43 22.70 13.37
N THR A 271 1.04 23.31 14.48
CA THR A 271 0.87 24.76 14.59
C THR A 271 2.13 25.45 15.12
N SER A 272 2.15 26.78 15.11
CA SER A 272 3.18 27.58 15.78
C SER A 272 2.56 28.82 16.42
N ASN A 273 3.35 29.55 17.20
CA ASN A 273 2.97 30.82 17.82
C ASN A 273 2.55 31.94 16.84
N ARG A 274 2.74 31.73 15.52
CA ARG A 274 2.32 32.65 14.46
C ARG A 274 1.05 32.21 13.74
N THR A 275 0.54 31.01 14.03
CA THR A 275 -0.63 30.47 13.36
C THR A 275 -1.88 31.25 13.75
N THR A 276 -2.61 31.71 12.74
CA THR A 276 -3.92 32.35 12.89
C THR A 276 -5.04 31.38 12.53
N ILE A 277 -6.27 31.65 13.00
CA ILE A 277 -7.44 30.82 12.67
C ILE A 277 -7.67 30.72 11.16
N GLN A 278 -7.49 31.82 10.43
CA GLN A 278 -7.60 31.83 8.97
C GLN A 278 -6.59 30.88 8.32
N GLN A 279 -5.36 30.83 8.84
CA GLN A 279 -4.33 29.90 8.34
C GLN A 279 -4.65 28.44 8.68
N LEU A 280 -5.35 28.17 9.79
CA LEU A 280 -5.77 26.81 10.15
C LEU A 280 -6.68 26.19 9.09
N TYR A 281 -7.57 26.99 8.50
CA TYR A 281 -8.49 26.54 7.46
C TYR A 281 -7.95 26.72 6.03
N ASP A 282 -6.77 27.34 5.86
CA ASP A 282 -6.11 27.44 4.55
C ASP A 282 -5.27 26.20 4.23
N VAL A 283 -5.81 25.38 3.34
CA VAL A 283 -5.15 24.17 2.82
C VAL A 283 -3.78 24.47 2.19
N LYS A 284 -3.58 25.64 1.58
CA LYS A 284 -2.29 25.98 0.94
C LYS A 284 -1.17 26.16 1.96
N THR A 285 -1.49 26.66 3.15
CA THR A 285 -0.54 26.79 4.27
C THR A 285 -0.01 25.41 4.67
N TRP A 286 -0.89 24.42 4.76
CA TRP A 286 -0.52 23.03 5.08
C TRP A 286 0.29 22.36 3.98
N TYR A 287 -0.02 22.60 2.70
CA TYR A 287 0.80 22.11 1.58
C TYR A 287 2.23 22.63 1.63
N LYS A 288 2.42 23.93 1.94
CA LYS A 288 3.75 24.50 2.10
C LYS A 288 4.50 23.81 3.23
N LYS A 289 3.86 23.64 4.39
CA LYS A 289 4.48 22.98 5.56
C LYS A 289 4.86 21.53 5.26
N LEU A 290 3.97 20.78 4.61
CA LEU A 290 4.24 19.40 4.18
C LEU A 290 5.40 19.32 3.15
N GLY A 291 5.49 20.30 2.25
CA GLY A 291 6.58 20.47 1.30
C GLY A 291 7.88 21.05 1.89
N ASN A 292 8.06 21.05 3.22
CA ASN A 292 9.19 21.64 3.94
C ASN A 292 9.34 23.16 3.72
N ASN A 293 8.23 23.89 3.82
CA ASN A 293 8.11 25.33 3.57
C ASN A 293 8.51 25.77 2.16
N GLY A 294 8.50 24.83 1.21
CA GLY A 294 8.74 25.08 -0.20
C GLY A 294 7.49 25.41 -0.99
N LYS A 295 7.55 25.10 -2.28
CA LYS A 295 6.43 25.23 -3.22
C LYS A 295 5.28 24.28 -2.83
N PRO A 296 4.00 24.73 -2.79
CA PRO A 296 2.83 23.91 -2.43
C PRO A 296 2.70 22.61 -3.23
N GLU A 297 3.20 22.59 -4.46
CA GLU A 297 3.18 21.45 -5.37
C GLU A 297 3.88 20.22 -4.76
N LYS A 298 4.99 20.43 -4.02
CA LYS A 298 5.68 19.34 -3.32
C LYS A 298 4.81 18.70 -2.24
N GLY A 299 4.02 19.51 -1.52
CA GLY A 299 3.06 19.01 -0.53
C GLY A 299 1.97 18.15 -1.19
N LYS A 300 1.44 18.61 -2.33
CA LYS A 300 0.44 17.85 -3.11
C LYS A 300 0.99 16.50 -3.59
N GLU A 301 2.24 16.44 -4.03
CA GLU A 301 2.90 15.19 -4.42
C GLU A 301 3.01 14.20 -3.25
N ILE A 302 3.36 14.69 -2.05
CA ILE A 302 3.42 13.86 -0.83
C ILE A 302 2.04 13.29 -0.49
N LEU A 303 0.97 14.08 -0.59
CA LEU A 303 -0.39 13.60 -0.32
C LEU A 303 -0.86 12.57 -1.35
N ARG A 304 -0.57 12.80 -2.63
CA ARG A 304 -0.84 11.82 -3.68
C ARG A 304 -0.11 10.52 -3.38
N TYR A 305 1.13 10.57 -2.92
CA TYR A 305 1.86 9.37 -2.50
C TYR A 305 1.24 8.71 -1.26
N PHE A 306 0.83 9.50 -0.27
CA PHE A 306 0.21 9.01 0.95
C PHE A 306 -1.09 8.24 0.70
N GLN A 307 -2.02 8.82 -0.08
CA GLN A 307 -3.28 8.17 -0.48
C GLN A 307 -3.04 6.82 -1.17
N ARG A 308 -1.85 6.65 -1.73
CA ARG A 308 -1.42 5.50 -2.51
C ARG A 308 -0.62 4.47 -1.70
N MET A 309 -0.54 4.59 -0.38
CA MET A 309 0.07 3.55 0.45
C MET A 309 -0.81 2.32 0.65
N LEU A 310 -2.13 2.48 0.47
CA LEU A 310 -3.10 1.39 0.59
C LEU A 310 -3.52 0.91 -0.80
N ASP A 311 -2.89 -0.16 -1.28
CA ASP A 311 -3.25 -0.82 -2.53
C ASP A 311 -4.33 -1.91 -2.33
N GLU A 312 -4.96 -2.32 -3.43
CA GLU A 312 -6.05 -3.32 -3.41
C GLU A 312 -5.62 -4.69 -2.85
N THR A 313 -4.37 -5.10 -3.07
CA THR A 313 -3.84 -6.35 -2.51
C THR A 313 -3.79 -6.27 -0.99
N THR A 314 -3.31 -5.14 -0.48
CA THR A 314 -3.26 -4.87 0.96
C THR A 314 -4.65 -4.85 1.58
N LYS A 315 -5.65 -4.24 0.91
CA LYS A 315 -7.04 -4.25 1.41
C LYS A 315 -7.59 -5.66 1.57
N LYS A 316 -7.28 -6.59 0.65
CA LYS A 316 -7.67 -8.00 0.76
C LYS A 316 -6.96 -8.73 1.89
N ILE A 317 -5.67 -8.43 2.12
CA ILE A 317 -4.86 -9.08 3.15
C ILE A 317 -5.26 -8.62 4.56
N LEU A 318 -5.50 -7.32 4.73
CA LEU A 318 -6.01 -6.73 5.97
C LEU A 318 -7.46 -7.17 6.13
N LYS A 319 -7.69 -8.33 6.77
CA LYS A 319 -9.01 -8.90 7.09
C LYS A 319 -9.79 -7.99 8.06
N MET A 320 -10.19 -6.83 7.58
CA MET A 320 -10.83 -5.74 8.30
C MET A 320 -12.09 -5.31 7.54
N HIS A 321 -13.00 -4.63 8.23
CA HIS A 321 -14.20 -4.11 7.57
C HIS A 321 -13.81 -3.09 6.48
N PRO A 322 -14.44 -3.13 5.28
CA PRO A 322 -14.11 -2.23 4.17
C PRO A 322 -14.10 -0.74 4.52
N TYR A 323 -14.89 -0.34 5.51
CA TYR A 323 -14.90 1.01 6.07
C TYR A 323 -13.52 1.49 6.57
N HIS A 324 -12.74 0.61 7.21
CA HIS A 324 -11.41 0.94 7.73
C HIS A 324 -10.29 0.76 6.69
N THR A 325 -10.60 0.13 5.56
CA THR A 325 -9.66 -0.09 4.45
C THR A 325 -10.07 0.66 3.19
N PHE A 326 -11.00 1.62 3.31
CA PHE A 326 -11.51 2.38 2.17
C PHE A 326 -10.37 3.16 1.50
N ASP A 327 -9.62 3.91 2.31
CA ASP A 327 -8.43 4.64 1.90
C ASP A 327 -7.34 4.66 3.00
N ALA A 328 -6.21 5.30 2.70
CA ALA A 328 -5.09 5.41 3.63
C ALA A 328 -5.42 6.24 4.89
N TYR A 329 -6.33 7.23 4.79
CA TYR A 329 -6.74 8.03 5.94
C TYR A 329 -7.56 7.20 6.92
N ALA A 330 -8.56 6.47 6.43
CA ALA A 330 -9.39 5.56 7.21
C ALA A 330 -8.56 4.50 7.93
N LEU A 331 -7.54 3.94 7.26
CA LEU A 331 -6.63 2.96 7.86
C LEU A 331 -5.80 3.59 9.00
N ILE A 332 -5.28 4.80 8.80
CA ILE A 332 -4.51 5.49 9.85
C ILE A 332 -5.40 5.89 11.01
N ARG A 333 -6.62 6.37 10.77
CA ARG A 333 -7.60 6.65 11.82
C ARG A 333 -7.84 5.40 12.67
N TYR A 334 -8.12 4.25 12.04
CA TYR A 334 -8.26 2.98 12.74
C TYR A 334 -7.00 2.64 13.56
N GLY A 335 -5.82 2.82 12.97
CA GLY A 335 -4.54 2.57 13.63
C GLY A 335 -4.25 3.49 14.81
N MET A 336 -4.71 4.75 14.78
CA MET A 336 -4.62 5.68 15.90
C MET A 336 -5.60 5.32 17.03
N MET A 337 -6.87 5.05 16.68
CA MET A 337 -7.92 4.69 17.64
C MET A 337 -7.57 3.41 18.41
N ASN A 338 -7.10 2.38 17.71
CA ASN A 338 -6.83 1.06 18.27
C ASN A 338 -5.34 0.84 18.55
N PHE A 339 -4.52 1.90 18.65
CA PHE A 339 -3.06 1.78 18.69
C PHE A 339 -2.56 0.90 19.85
N ASN A 340 -3.14 1.09 21.03
CA ASN A 340 -2.74 0.33 22.23
C ASN A 340 -3.10 -1.15 22.09
N GLU A 341 -4.30 -1.47 21.63
CA GLU A 341 -4.75 -2.85 21.41
C GLU A 341 -3.91 -3.55 20.34
N LEU A 342 -3.67 -2.86 19.23
CA LEU A 342 -2.82 -3.36 18.15
C LEU A 342 -1.39 -3.64 18.63
N ARG A 343 -0.90 -2.90 19.63
CA ARG A 343 0.44 -3.08 20.21
C ARG A 343 0.55 -4.25 21.18
N ILE A 344 -0.53 -4.61 21.88
CA ILE A 344 -0.58 -5.74 22.82
C ILE A 344 -0.44 -7.08 22.08
N LYS A 345 -0.76 -7.09 20.78
CA LYS A 345 -0.62 -8.25 19.90
C LYS A 345 0.73 -8.96 20.08
N ASP A 346 0.66 -10.24 20.42
CA ASP A 346 1.81 -11.12 20.43
C ASP A 346 2.25 -11.49 19.00
N ASN A 347 3.47 -11.10 18.65
CA ASN A 347 4.10 -11.41 17.37
C ASN A 347 4.58 -12.87 17.29
N LEU A 348 4.53 -13.68 18.35
CA LEU A 348 4.90 -15.10 18.30
C LEU A 348 3.70 -16.03 18.15
N SER A 349 2.49 -15.59 18.54
CA SER A 349 1.25 -16.35 18.35
C SER A 349 1.01 -16.73 16.88
N LEU A 350 0.64 -18.01 16.67
CA LEU A 350 0.26 -18.58 15.37
C LEU A 350 -1.07 -18.05 14.85
N GLU A 351 -1.99 -17.62 15.71
CA GLU A 351 -3.29 -17.05 15.33
C GLU A 351 -3.12 -15.75 14.52
N ASN A 352 -2.00 -15.07 14.77
CA ASN A 352 -1.58 -13.85 14.11
C ASN A 352 -0.78 -14.09 12.83
N LYS A 353 -0.55 -15.36 12.48
CA LYS A 353 0.17 -15.76 11.29
C LYS A 353 -0.78 -16.14 10.16
N ARG A 354 -0.24 -16.08 8.95
CA ARG A 354 -0.82 -16.61 7.74
C ARG A 354 0.26 -17.31 6.94
N ILE A 355 -0.18 -18.21 6.09
CA ILE A 355 0.68 -18.97 5.20
C ILE A 355 0.58 -18.33 3.80
N ARG A 356 1.66 -18.35 3.03
CA ARG A 356 1.67 -17.98 1.61
C ARG A 356 2.67 -18.84 0.82
N CYS A 357 2.42 -19.03 -0.46
CA CYS A 357 3.29 -19.74 -1.39
C CYS A 357 3.49 -18.95 -2.69
N ASN A 358 2.44 -18.80 -3.50
CA ASN A 358 2.46 -18.10 -4.78
C ASN A 358 2.63 -16.58 -4.63
N GLU A 359 2.14 -16.00 -3.54
CA GLU A 359 2.26 -14.55 -3.29
C GLU A 359 3.73 -14.08 -3.27
N TYR A 360 4.67 -14.87 -2.70
CA TYR A 360 6.07 -14.42 -2.64
C TYR A 360 6.71 -14.39 -4.04
N ILE A 361 6.27 -15.23 -4.97
CA ILE A 361 6.71 -15.17 -6.37
C ILE A 361 6.18 -13.89 -7.02
N ALA A 362 4.88 -13.61 -6.87
CA ALA A 362 4.28 -12.38 -7.41
C ALA A 362 4.91 -11.12 -6.81
N SER A 363 5.40 -11.17 -5.56
CA SER A 363 6.10 -10.05 -4.93
C SER A 363 7.39 -9.64 -5.68
N LEU A 364 8.03 -10.57 -6.40
CA LEU A 364 9.20 -10.28 -7.24
C LEU A 364 8.85 -9.37 -8.42
N LEU A 365 7.73 -9.67 -9.09
CA LEU A 365 7.17 -8.81 -10.13
C LEU A 365 6.76 -7.46 -9.53
N THR A 366 6.06 -7.49 -8.39
CA THR A 366 5.54 -6.26 -7.79
C THR A 366 6.67 -5.31 -7.40
N LYS A 367 7.80 -5.81 -6.91
CA LYS A 367 9.00 -5.00 -6.62
C LYS A 367 9.55 -4.30 -7.88
N GLU A 368 9.60 -4.97 -9.03
CA GLU A 368 10.05 -4.38 -10.29
C GLU A 368 9.05 -3.32 -10.79
N LEU A 369 7.75 -3.61 -10.70
CA LEU A 369 6.68 -2.67 -11.03
C LEU A 369 6.74 -1.41 -10.16
N SER A 370 6.87 -1.56 -8.83
CA SER A 370 7.01 -0.43 -7.90
C SER A 370 8.21 0.45 -8.22
N LYS A 371 9.36 -0.16 -8.58
CA LYS A 371 10.57 0.59 -8.92
C LYS A 371 10.35 1.47 -10.15
N LYS A 372 9.73 0.92 -11.21
CA LYS A 372 9.42 1.67 -12.43
C LYS A 372 8.35 2.73 -12.19
N LEU A 373 7.32 2.39 -11.42
CA LEU A 373 6.23 3.29 -11.07
C LEU A 373 6.75 4.49 -10.24
N ASN A 374 7.63 4.27 -9.26
CA ASN A 374 8.28 5.34 -8.49
C ASN A 374 9.07 6.32 -9.37
N ARG A 375 9.70 5.84 -10.45
CA ARG A 375 10.40 6.71 -11.41
C ARG A 375 9.42 7.64 -12.12
N VAL A 376 8.25 7.14 -12.54
CA VAL A 376 7.22 7.99 -13.17
C VAL A 376 6.70 9.03 -12.18
N PHE A 377 6.48 8.67 -10.91
CA PHE A 377 6.04 9.66 -9.92
C PHE A 377 7.08 10.71 -9.58
N SER A 378 8.36 10.38 -9.60
CA SER A 378 9.41 11.37 -9.39
C SER A 378 9.40 12.48 -10.45
N MET A 379 8.77 12.25 -11.62
CA MET A 379 8.57 13.26 -12.66
C MET A 379 7.36 14.18 -12.40
N GLY A 380 6.46 13.80 -11.50
CA GLY A 380 5.29 14.60 -11.13
C GLY A 380 4.43 14.99 -12.35
N SER A 381 4.08 16.27 -12.46
CA SER A 381 3.30 16.81 -13.58
C SER A 381 4.04 16.83 -14.93
N LYS A 382 5.33 16.48 -14.96
CA LYS A 382 6.12 16.41 -16.20
C LYS A 382 6.08 15.02 -16.86
N ALA A 383 5.37 14.07 -16.27
CA ALA A 383 5.28 12.71 -16.79
C ALA A 383 4.45 12.68 -18.09
N GLU A 384 5.12 12.53 -19.23
CA GLU A 384 4.47 12.34 -20.53
C GLU A 384 4.03 10.88 -20.76
N MET A 385 3.12 10.68 -21.73
CA MET A 385 2.61 9.36 -22.16
C MET A 385 3.73 8.33 -22.39
N ILE A 386 4.87 8.73 -22.96
CA ILE A 386 5.98 7.80 -23.22
C ILE A 386 6.57 7.20 -21.94
N ASN A 387 6.59 7.97 -20.85
CA ASN A 387 7.10 7.49 -19.56
C ASN A 387 6.22 6.39 -18.98
N PHE A 388 4.89 6.51 -19.13
CA PHE A 388 3.94 5.48 -18.72
C PHE A 388 4.06 4.22 -19.59
N VAL A 389 4.21 4.38 -20.91
CA VAL A 389 4.43 3.25 -21.81
C VAL A 389 5.76 2.53 -21.49
N ASP A 390 6.83 3.27 -21.22
CA ASP A 390 8.14 2.72 -20.87
C ASP A 390 8.14 2.03 -19.50
N MET A 391 7.30 2.49 -18.57
CA MET A 391 7.07 1.83 -17.29
C MET A 391 6.46 0.43 -17.49
N LEU A 392 5.57 0.25 -18.46
CA LEU A 392 4.94 -1.05 -18.75
C LEU A 392 5.87 -2.02 -19.52
N LYS A 393 7.03 -1.55 -20.01
CA LYS A 393 8.06 -2.41 -20.61
C LYS A 393 8.79 -3.23 -19.53
N VAL A 394 8.14 -4.27 -19.06
CA VAL A 394 8.69 -5.34 -18.21
C VAL A 394 9.01 -6.55 -19.09
N SER A 395 9.97 -7.39 -18.75
CA SER A 395 10.21 -8.64 -19.52
C SER A 395 9.03 -9.59 -19.34
N ASP A 396 8.59 -10.26 -20.40
CA ASP A 396 7.46 -11.20 -20.34
C ASP A 396 7.80 -12.41 -19.45
N ASP A 397 9.07 -12.79 -19.41
CA ASP A 397 9.66 -13.88 -18.62
C ASP A 397 10.23 -13.42 -17.26
N VAL A 398 9.91 -12.21 -16.79
CA VAL A 398 10.51 -11.62 -15.56
C VAL A 398 10.39 -12.52 -14.33
N ILE A 399 9.27 -13.24 -14.19
CA ILE A 399 9.04 -14.16 -13.06
C ILE A 399 10.06 -15.31 -13.13
N LEU A 400 10.26 -15.87 -14.33
CA LEU A 400 11.19 -16.98 -14.58
C LEU A 400 12.65 -16.56 -14.33
N GLN A 401 13.00 -15.34 -14.73
CA GLN A 401 14.33 -14.79 -14.51
C GLN A 401 14.65 -14.56 -13.03
N LYS A 402 13.64 -14.33 -12.18
CA LYS A 402 13.81 -14.02 -10.75
C LYS A 402 13.65 -15.24 -9.84
N MET A 403 13.02 -16.32 -10.32
CA MET A 403 12.90 -17.59 -9.60
C MET A 403 14.18 -18.44 -9.68
N HIS A 404 15.01 -18.20 -10.69
CA HIS A 404 16.37 -18.75 -10.83
C HIS A 404 17.38 -17.71 -10.35
#